data_AF-A0A1F6TZW9-F1
#
_entry.id   AF-A0A1F6TZW9-F1
#
_cell.length_a   1.000
_cell.length_b   1.000
_cell.length_c   1.000
_cell.angle_alpha   90.00
_cell.angle_beta   90.00
_cell.angle_gamma   90.00
#
_symmetry.space_group_name_H-M   'P 1'
#
loop_
_entity.id
_entity.type
_entity.pdbx_description
1 polymer ?
#
loop_
_entity_poly.entity_id
_entity_poly.type
_entity_poly.pdbx_seq_one_letter_code
_entity_poly.pdbx_strand_id
1 'polypeptide(L)'
;MDKAQEKRRPALVTSSRAVFGRRAGHSVMAMITSARNPPWPLDVPISDLEVAGLPAPSIVRMKLFTLDHRFIIARRGKLSEKDRKAVSRALRSALDL
;
A
#
# COMPACT_ATOMS: atom_id res chain seq x y z
N MET A 1 22.58 -20.22 -12.52
CA MET A 1 22.24 -19.91 -11.11
C MET A 1 21.15 -18.86 -11.11
N ASP A 2 19.90 -19.28 -10.93
CA ASP A 2 18.78 -18.35 -10.76
C ASP A 2 18.92 -17.64 -9.41
N LYS A 3 19.38 -16.39 -9.43
CA LYS A 3 19.16 -15.51 -8.29
C LYS A 3 17.65 -15.30 -8.22
N ALA A 4 17.01 -15.85 -7.19
CA ALA A 4 15.68 -15.42 -6.80
C ALA A 4 15.74 -13.91 -6.55
N GLN A 5 15.42 -13.11 -7.56
CA GLN A 5 15.28 -11.67 -7.41
C GLN A 5 14.15 -11.48 -6.41
N GLU A 6 14.47 -11.05 -5.20
CA GLU A 6 13.49 -10.55 -4.25
C GLU A 6 12.70 -9.45 -4.95
N LYS A 7 11.49 -9.77 -5.40
CA LYS A 7 10.64 -8.83 -6.11
C LYS A 7 10.18 -7.78 -5.12
N ARG A 8 10.90 -6.66 -5.08
CA ARG A 8 10.54 -5.47 -4.30
C ARG A 8 9.28 -4.85 -4.89
N ARG A 9 8.24 -4.73 -4.08
CA ARG A 9 6.95 -4.18 -4.50
C ARG A 9 6.61 -2.94 -3.67
N PRO A 10 5.98 -1.93 -4.28
CA PRO A 10 5.40 -0.84 -3.51
C PRO A 10 4.28 -1.37 -2.61
N ALA A 11 4.10 -0.73 -1.46
CA ALA A 11 3.01 -1.00 -0.54
C ALA A 11 2.61 0.32 0.14
N LEU A 12 1.35 0.43 0.51
CA LEU A 12 0.79 1.60 1.17
C LEU A 12 0.82 1.40 2.68
N VAL A 13 1.45 2.30 3.42
CA VAL A 13 1.33 2.33 4.89
C VAL A 13 -0.08 2.78 5.27
N THR A 14 -0.79 1.98 6.06
CA THR A 14 -2.14 2.28 6.56
C THR A 14 -2.17 2.59 8.06
N SER A 15 -1.12 2.22 8.82
CA SER A 15 -1.02 2.53 10.24
C SER A 15 -0.53 3.95 10.54
N SER A 16 -0.92 4.48 11.70
CA SER A 16 -0.38 5.74 12.21
C SER A 16 1.13 5.61 12.49
N ARG A 17 1.94 6.47 11.87
CA ARG A 17 3.39 6.55 12.15
C ARG A 17 3.67 6.91 13.61
N ALA A 18 2.88 7.82 14.18
CA ALA A 18 3.14 8.37 15.51
C ALA A 18 2.69 7.45 16.65
N VAL A 19 1.52 6.83 16.49
CA VAL A 19 0.90 6.01 17.54
C VAL A 19 1.43 4.56 17.48
N PHE A 20 1.57 4.01 16.28
CA PHE A 20 1.96 2.61 16.08
C PHE A 20 3.40 2.51 15.55
N GLY A 21 3.66 3.13 14.39
CA GLY A 21 4.87 2.90 13.60
C GLY A 21 6.18 3.04 14.39
N ARG A 22 6.39 4.20 15.01
CA ARG A 22 7.63 4.48 15.76
C ARG A 22 7.81 3.62 17.00
N ARG A 23 6.73 3.27 17.68
CA ARG A 23 6.79 2.48 18.93
C ARG A 23 7.00 0.99 18.65
N ALA A 24 6.33 0.48 17.61
CA ALA A 24 6.39 -0.93 17.26
C ALA A 24 7.62 -1.29 16.39
N GLY A 25 8.24 -0.33 15.71
CA GLY A 25 9.26 -0.63 14.67
C GLY A 25 8.68 -1.33 13.44
N HIS A 26 7.35 -1.33 13.31
CA HIS A 26 6.60 -2.03 12.28
C HIS A 26 5.51 -1.11 11.71
N SER A 27 5.07 -1.39 10.50
CA SER A 27 3.93 -0.72 9.88
C SER A 27 2.90 -1.72 9.38
N VAL A 28 1.62 -1.41 9.56
CA VAL A 28 0.54 -2.12 8.86
C VAL A 28 0.43 -1.49 7.48
N MET A 29 0.35 -2.34 6.46
CA MET A 29 0.41 -1.96 5.07
C MET A 29 -0.64 -2.69 4.24
N ALA A 30 -1.07 -2.07 3.14
CA ALA A 30 -1.84 -2.69 2.08
C ALA A 30 -0.96 -2.85 0.83
N MET A 31 -1.17 -3.94 0.08
CA MET A 31 -0.40 -4.21 -1.14
C MET A 31 -0.72 -3.19 -2.24
N ILE A 32 0.29 -2.75 -3.00
CA ILE A 32 0.07 -2.07 -4.28
C ILE A 32 0.43 -3.05 -5.41
N THR A 33 -0.45 -3.18 -6.39
CA THR A 33 -0.24 -4.08 -7.52
C THR A 33 -0.71 -3.47 -8.84
N SER A 34 -0.35 -4.10 -9.96
CA SER A 34 -0.75 -3.65 -11.30
C SER A 34 -2.27 -3.70 -11.46
N ALA A 35 -2.85 -2.66 -12.06
CA ALA A 35 -4.28 -2.61 -12.38
C ALA A 35 -4.72 -3.66 -13.41
N ARG A 36 -3.77 -4.34 -14.08
CA ARG A 36 -4.05 -5.46 -15.00
C ARG A 36 -4.32 -6.80 -14.30
N ASN A 37 -4.06 -6.89 -13.00
CA ASN A 37 -4.34 -8.13 -12.28
C ASN A 37 -5.85 -8.35 -12.14
N PRO A 38 -6.30 -9.62 -12.02
CA PRO A 38 -7.70 -9.91 -11.74
C PRO A 38 -8.21 -9.14 -10.52
N PRO A 39 -9.45 -8.61 -10.56
CA PRO A 39 -10.02 -7.86 -9.45
C PRO A 39 -10.01 -8.67 -8.15
N TRP A 40 -9.78 -7.97 -7.04
CA TRP A 40 -9.90 -8.49 -5.69
C TRP A 40 -10.90 -7.63 -4.91
N PRO A 41 -11.64 -8.21 -3.94
CA PRO A 41 -12.56 -7.44 -3.11
C PRO A 41 -11.90 -6.18 -2.53
N LEU A 42 -12.59 -5.05 -2.68
CA LEU A 42 -12.14 -3.74 -2.16
C LEU A 42 -10.82 -3.24 -2.79
N ASP A 43 -10.46 -3.69 -3.99
CA ASP A 43 -9.40 -3.05 -4.78
C ASP A 43 -9.77 -1.58 -5.07
N VAL A 44 -8.82 -0.68 -4.83
CA VAL A 44 -8.97 0.77 -5.05
C VAL A 44 -7.99 1.23 -6.12
N PRO A 45 -8.46 1.70 -7.29
CA PRO A 45 -7.61 2.34 -8.30
C PRO A 45 -6.89 3.56 -7.75
N ILE A 46 -5.60 3.69 -8.08
CA ILE A 46 -4.82 4.90 -7.78
C ILE A 46 -4.95 5.84 -8.97
N SER A 47 -5.65 6.95 -8.78
CA SER A 47 -5.94 7.90 -9.87
C SER A 47 -4.79 8.85 -10.16
N ASP A 48 -4.01 9.24 -9.16
CA ASP A 48 -2.86 10.15 -9.30
C ASP A 48 -1.54 9.38 -9.14
N LEU A 49 -1.04 8.83 -10.25
CA LEU A 49 0.17 8.01 -10.27
C LEU A 49 1.45 8.83 -10.05
N GLU A 50 1.46 10.09 -10.46
CA GLU A 50 2.60 10.98 -10.32
C GLU A 50 2.86 11.29 -8.85
N VAL A 51 1.84 11.74 -8.11
CA VAL A 51 1.96 12.01 -6.67
C VAL A 51 2.20 10.72 -5.87
N ALA A 52 1.65 9.59 -6.33
CA ALA A 52 1.91 8.28 -5.75
C ALA A 52 3.32 7.74 -6.02
N GLY A 53 4.06 8.31 -6.98
CA GLY A 53 5.39 7.85 -7.38
C GLY A 53 5.36 6.47 -8.04
N LEU A 54 4.30 6.18 -8.81
CA LEU A 54 4.08 4.89 -9.48
C LEU A 54 4.25 5.05 -11.01
N PRO A 55 5.05 4.21 -11.67
CA PRO A 55 5.37 4.38 -13.09
C PRO A 55 4.28 3.84 -14.03
N ALA A 56 3.25 3.16 -13.51
CA ALA A 56 2.23 2.49 -14.30
C ALA A 56 0.90 2.38 -13.53
N PRO A 57 -0.24 2.19 -14.25
CA PRO A 57 -1.55 2.00 -13.63
C PRO A 57 -1.54 0.92 -12.55
N SER A 58 -1.93 1.34 -11.34
CA SER A 58 -1.79 0.56 -10.12
C SER A 58 -3.03 0.67 -9.25
N ILE A 59 -3.25 -0.36 -8.44
CA ILE A 59 -4.35 -0.46 -7.47
C ILE A 59 -3.78 -0.70 -6.08
N VAL A 60 -4.44 -0.15 -5.06
CA VAL A 60 -4.27 -0.57 -3.67
C VAL A 60 -5.20 -1.75 -3.44
N ARG A 61 -4.64 -2.88 -3.04
CA ARG A 61 -5.37 -4.11 -2.75
C ARG A 61 -5.54 -4.27 -1.25
N MET A 62 -6.77 -4.54 -0.79
CA MET A 62 -7.06 -4.84 0.62
C MET A 62 -6.59 -6.25 1.00
N LYS A 63 -5.27 -6.41 0.98
CA LYS A 63 -4.52 -7.53 1.55
C LYS A 63 -3.54 -6.91 2.52
N LEU A 64 -3.96 -6.85 3.79
CA LEU A 64 -3.22 -6.19 4.86
C LEU A 64 -2.12 -7.09 5.41
N PHE A 65 -0.99 -6.50 5.77
CA PHE A 65 0.11 -7.20 6.42
C PHE A 65 0.93 -6.22 7.27
N THR A 66 1.70 -6.77 8.20
CA THR A 66 2.63 -6.00 9.03
C THR A 66 4.05 -6.23 8.52
N LEU A 67 4.83 -5.15 8.40
CA LEU A 67 6.23 -5.21 7.96
C LEU A 67 7.15 -4.47 8.92
N ASP A 68 8.26 -5.10 9.27
CA ASP A 68 9.37 -4.50 10.01
C ASP A 68 10.01 -3.38 9.17
N HIS A 69 10.26 -2.22 9.78
CA HIS A 69 10.82 -1.05 9.09
C HIS A 69 12.18 -1.31 8.43
N ARG A 70 12.94 -2.31 8.87
CA ARG A 70 14.22 -2.70 8.25
C ARG A 70 14.06 -3.21 6.82
N PHE A 71 12.88 -3.70 6.44
CA PHE A 71 12.59 -4.12 5.07
C PHE A 71 12.07 -2.96 4.19
N ILE A 72 11.84 -1.78 4.77
CA ILE A 72 11.40 -0.59 4.03
C ILE A 72 12.62 0.13 3.48
N ILE A 73 12.82 0.01 2.17
CA ILE A 73 14.01 0.55 1.50
C ILE A 73 13.88 2.06 1.27
N ALA A 74 12.70 2.53 0.84
CA ALA A 74 12.46 3.93 0.53
C ALA A 74 10.96 4.25 0.48
N ARG A 75 10.63 5.53 0.69
CA ARG A 75 9.30 6.09 0.41
C ARG A 75 9.25 6.57 -1.05
N ARG A 76 8.27 6.08 -1.82
CA ARG A 76 8.08 6.41 -3.25
C ARG A 76 7.25 7.69 -3.48
N GLY A 77 6.25 7.93 -2.66
CA GLY A 77 5.30 9.03 -2.85
C GLY A 77 4.26 9.10 -1.74
N LYS A 78 3.08 9.62 -2.08
CA LYS A 78 1.89 9.66 -1.23
C LYS A 78 0.64 9.53 -2.08
N LEU A 79 -0.46 9.04 -1.51
CA LEU A 79 -1.74 9.10 -2.21
C LEU A 79 -2.24 10.55 -2.27
N SER A 80 -2.95 10.87 -3.36
CA SER A 80 -3.75 12.09 -3.46
C SER A 80 -4.85 12.10 -2.38
N GLU A 81 -5.44 13.26 -2.11
CA GLU A 81 -6.56 13.37 -1.16
C GLU A 81 -7.74 12.46 -1.55
N LYS A 82 -8.04 12.42 -2.86
CA LYS A 82 -9.11 11.60 -3.43
C LYS A 82 -8.84 10.11 -3.20
N ASP A 83 -7.64 9.65 -3.55
CA ASP A 83 -7.25 8.24 -3.39
C ASP A 83 -7.19 7.87 -1.90
N ARG A 84 -6.71 8.77 -1.02
CA ARG A 84 -6.68 8.54 0.43
C ARG A 84 -8.09 8.33 1.00
N LYS A 85 -9.07 9.13 0.58
CA LYS A 85 -10.48 8.97 0.97
C LYS A 85 -11.07 7.66 0.46
N ALA A 86 -10.76 7.26 -0.77
CA ALA A 86 -11.22 6.00 -1.34
C ALA A 86 -10.65 4.78 -0.58
N VAL A 87 -9.34 4.78 -0.33
CA VAL A 87 -8.69 3.74 0.46
C VAL A 87 -9.19 3.70 1.90
N SER A 88 -9.41 4.85 2.53
CA SER A 88 -9.94 4.87 3.90
C SER A 88 -11.34 4.26 3.99
N ARG A 89 -12.20 4.45 2.98
CA ARG A 89 -13.51 3.80 2.93
C ARG A 89 -13.38 2.29 2.76
N ALA A 90 -12.55 1.84 1.81
CA ALA A 90 -12.29 0.43 1.59
C ALA A 90 -11.73 -0.26 2.84
N LEU A 91 -10.81 0.39 3.55
CA LEU A 91 -10.22 -0.14 4.79
C LEU A 91 -11.26 -0.27 5.91
N ARG A 92 -12.16 0.71 6.05
CA ARG A 92 -13.27 0.65 7.00
C ARG A 92 -14.22 -0.50 6.68
N SER A 93 -14.63 -0.63 5.41
CA SER A 93 -15.45 -1.77 4.97
C SER A 93 -14.76 -3.13 5.14
N ALA A 94 -13.43 -3.20 5.03
CA ALA A 94 -12.69 -4.45 5.24
C ALA A 94 -12.62 -4.89 6.71
N LEU A 95 -12.87 -3.98 7.65
CA LEU A 95 -12.74 -4.17 9.09
C LEU A 95 -14.08 -3.99 9.84
N ASP A 96 -15.18 -3.81 9.11
CA ASP A 96 -16.51 -3.48 9.63
C ASP A 96 -16.50 -2.26 10.59
N LEU A 97 -15.86 -1.15 10.16
CA LEU A 97 -15.70 0.13 10.89
C LEU A 97 -16.39 1.34 10.23
#